data_AF-A0A7X6CVH9-F1
#
_entry.id   AF-A0A7X6CVH9-F1
#
_cell.length_a   1.000
_cell.length_b   1.000
_cell.length_c   1.000
_cell.angle_alpha   90.00
_cell.angle_beta   90.00
_cell.angle_gamma   90.00
#
_symmetry.space_group_name_H-M   'P 1'
#
loop_
_entity.id
_entity.type
_entity.pdbx_description
1 polymer ?
#
loop_
_entity_poly.entity_id
_entity_poly.type
_entity_poly.pdbx_seq_one_letter_code
_entity_poly.pdbx_strand_id
1 'polypeptide(L)'
;MCKKNTLAKIIKLLIYGLLTLYGCILIGFHIYASQKGQTILIGQLREGFFWLFFIGAWMLVSIVSLIRYRLRENSKHPIMATIVAVVMILFLLGGSFLSWLITADNTYYTFHSPDGEHTIVAHEVAVLLLGEVNLYEKTGPFLMEYETRISVDDGGRPIKGGEYQIEWMDDKVILSVSHNAGGTTYGNDQWAPLWWTAEIELGIPDSNAHQYVTYKYADGTLHTEDEIKENKAVQ
;
A
#
# COMPACT_ATOMS: atom_id res chain seq x y z
N MET A 1 30.32 -44.42 13.31
CA MET A 1 30.36 -43.06 12.73
C MET A 1 29.18 -42.69 11.80
N CYS A 2 28.12 -43.52 11.62
CA CYS A 2 27.09 -43.30 10.59
C CYS A 2 25.89 -42.39 10.98
N LYS A 3 25.58 -42.18 12.27
CA LYS A 3 24.37 -41.45 12.73
C LYS A 3 24.36 -39.93 12.48
N LYS A 4 25.54 -39.29 12.40
CA LYS A 4 25.65 -37.82 12.34
C LYS A 4 25.09 -37.23 11.02
N ASN A 5 25.20 -37.98 9.91
CA ASN A 5 24.70 -37.56 8.59
C ASN A 5 23.18 -37.73 8.43
N THR A 6 22.54 -38.64 9.18
CA THR A 6 21.09 -38.85 9.09
C THR A 6 20.33 -37.75 9.84
N LEU A 7 20.81 -37.36 11.03
CA LEU A 7 20.19 -36.30 11.82
C LEU A 7 20.24 -34.94 11.09
N ALA A 8 21.37 -34.59 10.49
CA ALA A 8 21.51 -33.35 9.73
C ALA A 8 20.60 -33.29 8.48
N LYS A 9 20.30 -34.43 7.86
CA LYS A 9 19.35 -34.50 6.73
C LYS A 9 17.91 -34.30 7.21
N ILE A 10 17.53 -34.91 8.33
CA ILE A 10 16.19 -34.77 8.92
C ILE A 10 15.93 -33.33 9.36
N ILE A 11 16.89 -32.69 10.04
CA ILE A 11 16.77 -31.28 10.46
C ILE A 11 16.58 -30.36 9.25
N LYS A 12 17.33 -30.57 8.17
CA LYS A 12 17.16 -29.78 6.94
C LYS A 12 15.77 -29.97 6.33
N LEU A 13 15.29 -31.21 6.23
CA LEU A 13 13.97 -31.51 5.71
C LEU A 13 12.86 -30.85 6.54
N LEU A 14 12.99 -30.86 7.87
CA LEU A 14 12.07 -30.19 8.79
C LEU A 14 12.07 -28.67 8.60
N ILE A 15 13.24 -28.04 8.45
CA ILE A 15 13.35 -26.60 8.20
C ILE A 15 12.67 -26.24 6.88
N TYR A 16 12.93 -26.99 5.80
CA TYR A 16 12.27 -26.75 4.52
C TYR A 16 10.76 -26.95 4.62
N GLY A 17 10.30 -28.02 5.28
CA GLY A 17 8.88 -28.28 5.49
C GLY A 17 8.17 -27.16 6.28
N LEU A 18 8.79 -26.67 7.34
CA LEU A 18 8.25 -25.56 8.14
C LEU A 18 8.22 -24.25 7.36
N LEU A 19 9.27 -23.94 6.57
CA LEU A 19 9.28 -22.75 5.71
C LEU A 19 8.22 -22.82 4.62
N THR A 20 8.02 -23.98 3.98
CA THR A 20 6.97 -24.17 2.99
C THR A 20 5.59 -24.05 3.62
N LEU A 21 5.36 -24.69 4.77
CA LEU A 21 4.08 -24.60 5.49
C LEU A 21 3.75 -23.16 5.90
N TYR A 22 4.74 -22.44 6.44
CA TYR A 22 4.59 -21.02 6.79
C TYR A 22 4.24 -20.18 5.56
N GLY A 23 4.91 -20.42 4.43
CA GLY A 23 4.60 -19.78 3.16
C GLY A 23 3.16 -20.04 2.69
N CYS A 24 2.70 -21.28 2.78
CA CYS A 24 1.32 -21.64 2.44
C CYS A 24 0.28 -20.97 3.35
N ILE A 25 0.55 -20.87 4.66
CA ILE A 25 -0.34 -20.18 5.61
C ILE A 25 -0.48 -18.70 5.26
N LEU A 26 0.65 -18.02 4.96
CA LEU A 26 0.63 -16.61 4.56
C LEU A 26 -0.10 -16.38 3.24
N ILE A 27 0.11 -17.25 2.24
CA ILE A 27 -0.62 -17.19 0.96
C ILE A 27 -2.11 -17.41 1.19
N GLY A 28 -2.49 -18.41 1.98
CA GLY A 28 -3.89 -18.68 2.32
C GLY A 28 -4.56 -17.50 3.05
N PHE A 29 -3.83 -16.87 3.98
CA PHE A 29 -4.30 -15.68 4.68
C PHE A 29 -4.47 -14.48 3.75
N HIS A 30 -3.55 -14.28 2.79
CA HIS A 30 -3.67 -13.23 1.78
C HIS A 30 -4.83 -13.48 0.81
N ILE A 31 -5.03 -14.72 0.35
CA ILE A 31 -6.19 -15.08 -0.48
C ILE A 31 -7.49 -14.85 0.29
N TYR A 32 -7.54 -15.22 1.57
CA TYR A 32 -8.71 -15.00 2.42
C TYR A 32 -9.03 -13.51 2.58
N ALA A 33 -8.03 -12.68 2.85
CA ALA A 33 -8.20 -11.23 2.96
C ALA A 33 -8.65 -10.62 1.62
N SER A 34 -7.99 -11.00 0.52
CA SER A 34 -8.33 -10.52 -0.83
C SER A 34 -9.75 -10.90 -1.26
N GLN A 35 -10.24 -12.10 -0.90
CA GLN A 35 -11.62 -12.50 -1.18
C GLN A 35 -12.68 -11.66 -0.44
N LYS A 36 -12.29 -11.01 0.66
CA LYS A 36 -13.16 -10.15 1.45
C LYS A 36 -12.99 -8.66 1.13
N GLY A 37 -12.24 -8.30 0.09
CA GLY A 37 -11.90 -6.90 -0.18
C GLY A 37 -10.98 -6.27 0.88
N GLN A 38 -10.41 -7.07 1.78
CA GLN A 38 -9.62 -6.59 2.91
C GLN A 38 -8.12 -6.61 2.58
N THR A 39 -7.44 -5.55 2.99
CA THR A 39 -5.99 -5.40 2.94
C THR A 39 -5.39 -5.79 4.30
N ILE A 40 -4.25 -6.48 4.27
CA ILE A 40 -3.57 -6.93 5.49
C ILE A 40 -2.58 -5.86 5.95
N LEU A 41 -2.83 -5.31 7.14
CA LEU A 41 -1.91 -4.39 7.83
C LEU A 41 -1.02 -5.18 8.79
N ILE A 42 0.17 -5.61 8.36
CA ILE A 42 1.18 -6.18 9.28
C ILE A 42 2.13 -5.06 9.72
N GLY A 43 1.73 -4.28 10.72
CA GLY A 43 2.49 -3.11 11.17
C GLY A 43 2.66 -2.05 10.06
N GLN A 44 3.78 -1.32 10.03
CA GLN A 44 4.17 -0.48 8.89
C GLN A 44 4.73 -1.30 7.70
N LEU A 45 4.68 -2.65 7.76
CA LEU A 45 5.25 -3.49 6.72
C LEU A 45 4.30 -3.53 5.54
N ARG A 46 4.57 -2.61 4.63
CA ARG A 46 4.20 -2.56 3.22
C ARG A 46 4.01 -3.97 2.63
N GLU A 47 2.93 -4.19 1.87
CA GLU A 47 2.71 -5.45 1.12
C GLU A 47 3.93 -5.86 0.27
N GLY A 48 4.72 -4.89 -0.20
CA GLY A 48 5.98 -5.14 -0.91
C GLY A 48 7.08 -5.81 -0.09
N PHE A 49 7.13 -5.60 1.24
CA PHE A 49 8.12 -6.27 2.12
C PHE A 49 7.83 -7.76 2.27
N PHE A 50 6.55 -8.16 2.23
CA PHE A 50 6.15 -9.56 2.19
C PHE A 50 6.67 -10.26 0.93
N TRP A 51 6.47 -9.64 -0.24
CA TRP A 51 7.00 -10.17 -1.51
C TRP A 51 8.52 -10.26 -1.52
N LEU A 52 9.22 -9.26 -0.99
CA LEU A 52 10.69 -9.27 -0.89
C LEU A 52 11.20 -10.42 -0.03
N PHE A 53 10.50 -10.77 1.06
CA PHE A 53 10.86 -11.92 1.89
C PHE A 53 10.66 -13.25 1.15
N PHE A 54 9.54 -13.43 0.43
CA PHE A 54 9.28 -14.62 -0.37
C PHE A 54 10.29 -14.78 -1.51
N ILE A 55 10.57 -13.69 -2.23
CA ILE A 55 11.58 -13.65 -3.28
C ILE A 55 12.96 -13.97 -2.69
N GLY A 56 13.31 -13.40 -1.53
CA GLY A 56 14.56 -13.69 -0.82
C GLY A 56 14.70 -15.14 -0.35
N ALA A 57 13.62 -15.74 0.13
CA ALA A 57 13.59 -17.16 0.50
C ALA A 57 13.75 -18.08 -0.72
N TRP A 58 13.05 -17.78 -1.82
CA TRP A 58 13.19 -18.48 -3.10
C TRP A 58 14.60 -18.32 -3.70
N MET A 59 15.21 -17.13 -3.54
CA MET A 59 16.61 -16.87 -3.90
C MET A 59 17.57 -17.78 -3.15
N LEU A 60 17.40 -17.90 -1.82
CA LEU A 60 18.30 -18.69 -0.99
C LEU A 60 18.22 -20.17 -1.36
N VAL A 61 17.02 -20.67 -1.67
CA VAL A 61 16.82 -22.03 -2.21
C VAL A 61 17.47 -22.19 -3.58
N SER A 62 17.30 -21.23 -4.49
CA SER A 62 17.86 -21.29 -5.85
C SER A 62 19.39 -21.25 -5.85
N ILE A 63 20.00 -20.38 -5.05
CA ILE A 63 21.45 -20.25 -4.88
C ILE A 63 22.02 -21.53 -4.27
N VAL A 64 21.42 -22.05 -3.20
CA VAL A 64 21.85 -23.32 -2.58
C VAL A 64 21.72 -24.49 -3.56
N SER A 65 20.69 -24.50 -4.40
CA SER A 65 20.49 -25.52 -5.44
C SER A 65 21.56 -25.44 -6.53
N LEU A 66 21.89 -24.23 -6.98
CA LEU A 66 22.93 -23.98 -7.99
C LEU A 66 24.33 -24.34 -7.47
N ILE A 67 24.64 -23.97 -6.21
CA ILE A 67 25.90 -24.35 -5.55
C ILE A 67 25.99 -25.87 -5.42
N ARG A 68 24.91 -26.55 -5.03
CA ARG A 68 24.88 -28.02 -4.98
C ARG A 68 25.05 -28.65 -6.37
N TYR A 69 24.45 -28.06 -7.40
CA TYR A 69 24.59 -28.52 -8.78
C TYR A 69 26.05 -28.43 -9.25
N ARG A 70 26.71 -27.27 -9.06
CA ARG A 70 28.13 -27.09 -9.36
C ARG A 70 29.06 -27.99 -8.54
N LEU A 71 28.74 -28.24 -7.27
CA LEU A 71 29.56 -29.09 -6.40
C LEU A 71 29.37 -30.59 -6.67
N ARG A 72 28.27 -31.00 -7.32
CA ARG A 72 27.90 -32.41 -7.52
C ARG A 72 28.24 -32.93 -8.91
N GLU A 73 28.28 -32.07 -9.93
CA GLU A 73 28.57 -32.50 -11.31
C GLU A 73 29.81 -31.84 -11.89
N ASN A 74 30.64 -32.68 -12.51
CA ASN A 74 31.56 -32.35 -13.61
C ASN A 74 30.76 -31.77 -14.80
N SER A 75 30.05 -30.65 -14.59
CA SER A 75 29.07 -30.13 -15.54
C SER A 75 29.78 -29.68 -16.81
N LYS A 76 29.38 -30.19 -17.97
CA LYS A 76 30.01 -29.89 -19.27
C LYS A 76 29.84 -28.43 -19.71
N HIS A 77 28.97 -27.65 -19.06
CA HIS A 77 28.63 -26.28 -19.44
C HIS A 77 28.58 -25.32 -18.23
N PRO A 78 29.72 -25.07 -17.55
CA PRO A 78 29.77 -24.16 -16.40
C PRO A 78 29.40 -22.72 -16.76
N ILE A 79 29.54 -22.35 -18.03
CA ILE A 79 29.20 -21.03 -18.57
C ILE A 79 27.70 -20.80 -18.53
N MET A 80 26.87 -21.78 -18.93
CA MET A 80 25.40 -21.60 -18.91
C MET A 80 24.84 -21.46 -17.50
N ALA A 81 25.36 -22.24 -16.54
CA ALA A 81 25.00 -22.08 -15.13
C ALA A 81 25.35 -20.67 -14.60
N THR A 82 26.44 -20.08 -15.10
CA THR A 82 26.86 -18.72 -14.73
C THR A 82 25.95 -17.66 -15.36
N ILE A 83 25.59 -17.81 -16.64
CA ILE A 83 24.67 -16.90 -17.33
C ILE A 83 23.31 -16.89 -16.64
N VAL A 84 22.75 -18.06 -16.33
CA VAL A 84 21.48 -18.17 -15.60
C VAL A 84 21.57 -17.49 -14.24
N ALA A 85 22.66 -17.68 -13.51
CA ALA A 85 22.87 -17.00 -12.23
C ALA A 85 22.93 -15.47 -12.36
N VAL A 86 23.65 -14.95 -13.35
CA VAL A 86 23.77 -13.51 -13.59
C VAL A 86 22.43 -12.90 -14.00
N VAL A 87 21.69 -13.53 -14.91
CA VAL A 87 20.36 -13.06 -15.32
C VAL A 87 19.40 -13.02 -14.15
N MET A 88 19.41 -14.06 -13.30
CA MET A 88 18.60 -14.09 -12.08
C MET A 88 19.00 -12.95 -11.14
N ILE A 89 20.29 -12.72 -10.89
CA ILE A 89 20.76 -11.63 -10.04
C ILE A 89 20.33 -10.26 -10.59
N LEU A 90 20.46 -10.03 -11.91
CA LEU A 90 20.05 -8.77 -12.53
C LEU A 90 18.54 -8.54 -12.45
N PHE A 91 17.74 -9.57 -12.72
CA PHE A 91 16.28 -9.49 -12.59
C PHE A 91 15.87 -9.16 -11.14
N LEU A 92 16.59 -9.73 -10.17
CA LEU A 92 16.35 -9.50 -8.74
C LEU A 92 16.77 -8.10 -8.29
N LEU A 93 17.96 -7.64 -8.69
CA LEU A 93 18.43 -6.28 -8.39
C LEU A 93 17.53 -5.24 -9.04
N GLY A 94 17.14 -5.46 -10.30
CA GLY A 94 16.21 -4.59 -11.02
C GLY A 94 14.82 -4.58 -10.37
N GLY A 95 14.26 -5.75 -10.05
CA GLY A 95 12.96 -5.86 -9.38
C GLY A 95 12.95 -5.27 -7.97
N SER A 96 14.04 -5.46 -7.20
CA SER A 96 14.18 -4.87 -5.86
C SER A 96 14.36 -3.37 -5.92
N PHE A 97 15.14 -2.86 -6.88
CA PHE A 97 15.31 -1.42 -7.12
C PHE A 97 14.00 -0.77 -7.56
N LEU A 98 13.26 -1.40 -8.48
CA LEU A 98 11.96 -0.92 -8.92
C LEU A 98 10.93 -0.95 -7.79
N SER A 99 10.91 -2.04 -7.01
CA SER A 99 10.07 -2.13 -5.81
C SER A 99 10.40 -1.01 -4.84
N TRP A 100 11.67 -0.80 -4.50
CA TRP A 100 12.12 0.30 -3.65
C TRP A 100 11.69 1.66 -4.22
N LEU A 101 11.85 1.90 -5.52
CA LEU A 101 11.48 3.17 -6.15
C LEU A 101 9.98 3.47 -6.05
N ILE A 102 9.11 2.47 -6.21
CA ILE A 102 7.63 2.61 -6.14
C ILE A 102 7.14 2.88 -4.72
N THR A 103 7.99 2.69 -3.72
CA THR A 103 7.52 2.50 -2.35
C THR A 103 8.37 3.18 -1.28
N ALA A 104 9.47 3.79 -1.69
CA ALA A 104 10.44 4.44 -0.82
C ALA A 104 9.80 5.53 0.04
N ASP A 105 8.63 6.02 -0.38
CA ASP A 105 8.03 7.21 0.20
C ASP A 105 6.53 6.99 0.50
N ASN A 106 6.10 5.74 0.71
CA ASN A 106 4.75 5.46 1.19
C ASN A 106 4.62 5.79 2.69
N THR A 107 3.60 6.55 3.09
CA THR A 107 3.39 6.92 4.50
C THR A 107 1.96 6.60 4.94
N TYR A 108 1.81 6.09 6.16
CA TYR A 108 0.51 5.78 6.74
C TYR A 108 0.21 6.75 7.89
N TYR A 109 -1.00 7.26 7.92
CA TYR A 109 -1.54 8.12 8.96
C TYR A 109 -2.79 7.47 9.53
N THR A 110 -2.98 7.62 10.83
CA THR A 110 -4.11 7.02 11.53
C THR A 110 -4.92 8.11 12.20
N PHE A 111 -6.22 8.07 11.97
CA PHE A 111 -7.19 8.98 12.55
C PHE A 111 -8.18 8.15 13.37
N HIS A 112 -8.42 8.58 14.60
CA HIS A 112 -9.36 7.93 15.50
C HIS A 112 -10.61 8.78 15.61
N SER A 113 -11.77 8.13 15.59
CA SER A 113 -13.04 8.79 15.88
C SER A 113 -13.03 9.34 17.32
N PRO A 114 -13.81 10.41 17.60
CA PRO A 114 -13.88 11.00 18.94
C PRO A 114 -14.31 10.02 20.04
N ASP A 115 -15.12 9.03 19.70
CA ASP A 115 -15.57 7.95 20.60
C ASP A 115 -14.60 6.75 20.68
N GLY A 116 -13.64 6.67 19.75
CA GLY A 116 -12.65 5.61 19.67
C GLY A 116 -13.14 4.30 19.02
N GLU A 117 -14.38 4.24 18.54
CA GLU A 117 -14.96 3.05 17.92
C GLU A 117 -14.43 2.81 16.51
N HIS A 118 -14.17 3.89 15.75
CA HIS A 118 -13.71 3.83 14.37
C HIS A 118 -12.28 4.33 14.23
N THR A 119 -11.54 3.72 13.29
CA THR A 119 -10.18 4.13 12.98
C THR A 119 -9.98 4.13 11.48
N ILE A 120 -9.72 5.31 10.92
CA ILE A 120 -9.37 5.47 9.51
C ILE A 120 -7.86 5.48 9.37
N VAL A 121 -7.37 4.74 8.37
CA VAL A 121 -5.97 4.74 7.96
C VAL A 121 -5.87 5.37 6.59
N ALA A 122 -5.14 6.47 6.49
CA ALA A 122 -4.80 7.10 5.22
C ALA A 122 -3.40 6.69 4.79
N HIS A 123 -3.27 6.17 3.58
CA HIS A 123 -2.03 5.73 2.97
C HIS A 123 -1.68 6.66 1.82
N GLU A 124 -0.71 7.53 2.05
CA GLU A 124 -0.13 8.37 1.00
C GLU A 124 0.88 7.56 0.18
N VAL A 125 0.65 7.52 -1.12
CA VAL A 125 1.55 7.00 -2.13
C VAL A 125 1.99 8.18 -2.98
N ALA A 126 3.31 8.35 -3.17
CA ALA A 126 3.79 9.21 -4.25
C ALA A 126 4.92 8.56 -5.01
N VAL A 127 4.75 8.45 -6.32
CA VAL A 127 5.70 7.83 -7.24
C VAL A 127 5.82 8.70 -8.48
N LEU A 128 7.00 9.28 -8.68
CA LEU A 128 7.29 10.21 -9.77
C LEU A 128 6.34 11.42 -9.76
N LEU A 129 5.29 11.39 -10.58
CA LEU A 129 4.27 12.43 -10.72
C LEU A 129 2.89 11.98 -10.21
N LEU A 130 2.76 10.74 -9.77
CA LEU A 130 1.51 10.20 -9.24
C LEU A 130 1.49 10.41 -7.73
N GLY A 131 0.46 11.08 -7.22
CA GLY A 131 0.12 11.17 -5.81
C GLY A 131 -1.24 10.52 -5.56
N GLU A 132 -1.35 9.68 -4.54
CA GLU A 132 -2.62 9.09 -4.13
C GLU A 132 -2.72 9.06 -2.60
N VAL A 133 -3.92 9.29 -2.08
CA VAL A 133 -4.28 9.04 -0.68
C VAL A 133 -5.31 7.92 -0.68
N ASN A 134 -4.88 6.70 -0.37
CA ASN A 134 -5.79 5.57 -0.21
C ASN A 134 -6.36 5.56 1.22
N LEU A 135 -7.66 5.42 1.36
CA LEU A 135 -8.36 5.44 2.64
C LEU A 135 -8.89 4.06 2.97
N TYR A 136 -8.70 3.70 4.23
CA TYR A 136 -9.13 2.42 4.76
C TYR A 136 -9.81 2.57 6.11
N GLU A 137 -10.83 1.76 6.37
CA GLU A 137 -11.35 1.54 7.71
C GLU A 137 -10.62 0.36 8.36
N LYS A 138 -10.15 0.53 9.60
CA LYS A 138 -9.50 -0.55 10.35
C LYS A 138 -10.55 -1.44 11.02
N THR A 139 -10.82 -2.59 10.41
CA THR A 139 -11.81 -3.57 10.91
C THR A 139 -11.24 -4.61 11.87
N GLY A 140 -9.92 -4.62 12.08
CA GLY A 140 -9.28 -5.51 13.05
C GLY A 140 -7.83 -5.16 13.37
N PRO A 141 -7.15 -5.95 14.20
CA PRO A 141 -5.75 -5.69 14.59
C PRO A 141 -4.79 -5.63 13.40
N PHE A 142 -5.07 -6.41 12.35
CA PHE A 142 -4.27 -6.54 11.13
C PHE A 142 -5.09 -6.42 9.85
N LEU A 143 -6.37 -6.03 9.95
CA LEU A 143 -7.28 -5.99 8.81
C LEU A 143 -7.74 -4.56 8.59
N MET A 144 -7.73 -4.17 7.33
CA MET A 144 -8.20 -2.89 6.84
C MET A 144 -9.12 -3.15 5.66
N GLU A 145 -10.20 -2.41 5.59
CA GLU A 145 -11.14 -2.43 4.48
C GLU A 145 -10.86 -1.20 3.61
N TYR A 146 -10.74 -1.39 2.31
CA TYR A 146 -10.50 -0.27 1.40
C TYR A 146 -11.82 0.46 1.17
N GLU A 147 -11.81 1.76 1.45
CA GLU A 147 -12.99 2.60 1.26
C GLU A 147 -12.88 3.32 -0.08
N THR A 148 -11.78 4.07 -0.28
CA THR A 148 -11.66 4.96 -1.43
C THR A 148 -10.25 5.47 -1.65
N ARG A 149 -10.02 6.21 -2.75
CA ARG A 149 -8.74 6.84 -3.05
C ARG A 149 -8.91 8.28 -3.50
N ILE A 150 -8.13 9.20 -2.96
CA ILE A 150 -8.06 10.55 -3.49
C ILE A 150 -6.82 10.66 -4.38
N SER A 151 -7.00 10.97 -5.66
CA SER A 151 -5.87 11.25 -6.54
C SER A 151 -5.37 12.66 -6.30
N VAL A 152 -4.07 12.80 -6.07
CA VAL A 152 -3.39 14.08 -5.87
C VAL A 152 -2.43 14.28 -7.03
N ASP A 153 -2.31 15.51 -7.49
CA ASP A 153 -1.47 15.82 -8.65
C ASP A 153 0.02 15.87 -8.26
N ASP A 154 0.89 15.69 -9.25
CA ASP A 154 2.35 15.90 -9.16
C ASP A 154 3.05 15.22 -7.97
N GLY A 155 2.56 14.05 -7.54
CA GLY A 155 3.12 13.35 -6.38
C GLY A 155 2.90 14.07 -5.05
N GLY A 156 1.84 14.89 -4.96
CA GLY A 156 1.46 15.64 -3.77
C GLY A 156 1.25 14.75 -2.54
N ARG A 157 1.63 15.30 -1.37
CA ARG A 157 1.57 14.63 -0.06
C ARG A 157 0.86 15.51 0.98
N PRO A 158 -0.43 15.78 0.79
CA PRO A 158 -1.15 16.74 1.59
C PRO A 158 -1.21 16.35 3.07
N ILE A 159 -1.31 15.07 3.43
CA ILE A 159 -1.36 14.65 4.83
C ILE A 159 0.01 14.84 5.49
N LYS A 160 1.11 14.46 4.83
CA LYS A 160 2.48 14.74 5.29
C LYS A 160 2.73 16.24 5.48
N GLY A 161 2.19 17.06 4.59
CA GLY A 161 2.30 18.52 4.61
C GLY A 161 1.42 19.19 5.66
N GLY A 162 0.49 18.46 6.29
CA GLY A 162 -0.52 19.05 7.17
C GLY A 162 -1.62 19.83 6.42
N GLU A 163 -1.76 19.58 5.12
CA GLU A 163 -2.71 20.21 4.19
C GLU A 163 -3.95 19.33 4.00
N TYR A 164 -4.51 18.87 5.12
CA TYR A 164 -5.71 18.04 5.16
C TYR A 164 -6.67 18.54 6.24
N GLN A 165 -7.95 18.16 6.11
CA GLN A 165 -8.98 18.37 7.11
C GLN A 165 -9.77 17.08 7.25
N ILE A 166 -10.10 16.72 8.48
CA ILE A 166 -10.94 15.56 8.79
C ILE A 166 -12.09 16.01 9.67
N GLU A 167 -13.29 15.63 9.29
CA GLU A 167 -14.52 15.87 10.04
C GLU A 167 -15.20 14.54 10.35
N TRP A 168 -15.51 14.33 11.62
CA TRP A 168 -16.19 13.14 12.10
C TRP A 168 -17.65 13.48 12.39
N MET A 169 -18.54 12.68 11.82
CA MET A 169 -19.97 12.67 12.09
C MET A 169 -20.32 11.32 12.72
N ASP A 170 -21.58 11.15 13.16
CA ASP A 170 -21.99 9.94 13.90
C ASP A 170 -21.73 8.65 13.11
N ASP A 171 -22.10 8.60 11.83
CA ASP A 171 -21.98 7.44 10.95
C ASP A 171 -21.07 7.68 9.74
N LYS A 172 -20.36 8.82 9.70
CA LYS A 172 -19.59 9.26 8.54
C LYS A 172 -18.30 9.94 8.91
N VAL A 173 -17.33 9.88 8.02
CA VAL A 173 -16.10 10.65 8.11
C VAL A 173 -15.81 11.30 6.76
N ILE A 174 -15.48 12.58 6.80
CA ILE A 174 -15.14 13.38 5.64
C ILE A 174 -13.65 13.70 5.75
N LEU A 175 -12.86 13.26 4.77
CA LEU A 175 -11.46 13.65 4.62
C LEU A 175 -11.30 14.52 3.38
N SER A 176 -10.78 15.72 3.59
CA SER A 176 -10.44 16.67 2.54
C SER A 176 -8.94 16.88 2.51
N VAL A 177 -8.36 16.88 1.31
CA VAL A 177 -6.93 17.12 1.10
C VAL A 177 -6.70 18.21 0.04
N SER A 178 -5.67 19.02 0.26
CA SER A 178 -5.24 20.02 -0.73
C SER A 178 -4.87 19.36 -2.06
N HIS A 179 -5.29 19.96 -3.17
CA HIS A 179 -4.97 19.47 -4.50
C HIS A 179 -3.47 19.51 -4.82
N ASN A 180 -2.70 20.43 -4.20
CA ASN A 180 -1.28 20.71 -4.44
C ASN A 180 -0.85 21.00 -5.89
N ALA A 181 -1.72 20.80 -6.87
CA ALA A 181 -1.59 21.42 -8.17
C ALA A 181 -1.71 22.93 -7.97
N GLY A 182 -0.77 23.69 -8.53
CA GLY A 182 -0.89 25.14 -8.69
C GLY A 182 -2.03 25.54 -9.66
N GLY A 183 -3.15 24.83 -9.63
CA GLY A 183 -4.37 25.04 -10.40
C GLY A 183 -5.03 26.34 -9.99
N THR A 184 -4.49 27.43 -10.53
CA THR A 184 -5.18 28.70 -10.61
C THR A 184 -6.27 28.59 -11.67
N THR A 185 -7.53 28.78 -11.31
CA THR A 185 -8.58 29.05 -12.29
C THR A 185 -9.24 30.41 -12.04
N TYR A 186 -9.42 31.11 -13.16
CA TYR A 186 -9.81 32.51 -13.34
C TYR A 186 -11.19 32.86 -12.76
N GLY A 187 -11.25 34.00 -12.07
CA GLY A 187 -12.48 34.72 -11.71
C GLY A 187 -12.15 35.82 -10.69
N ASN A 188 -12.66 37.03 -10.90
CA ASN A 188 -12.19 38.27 -10.24
C ASN A 188 -12.41 38.39 -8.72
N ASP A 189 -12.84 37.36 -8.00
CA ASP A 189 -13.14 37.45 -6.57
C ASP A 189 -12.54 36.26 -5.80
N GLN A 190 -11.57 36.58 -4.93
CA GLN A 190 -10.93 35.79 -3.88
C GLN A 190 -10.69 34.27 -4.08
N TRP A 191 -9.40 33.94 -4.14
CA TRP A 191 -8.76 32.62 -4.25
C TRP A 191 -9.22 31.62 -3.18
N ALA A 192 -10.04 30.64 -3.57
CA ALA A 192 -10.31 29.45 -2.78
C ALA A 192 -9.34 28.33 -3.19
N PRO A 193 -8.54 27.74 -2.28
CA PRO A 193 -7.80 26.53 -2.61
C PRO A 193 -8.78 25.41 -2.99
N LEU A 194 -8.39 24.59 -3.97
CA LEU A 194 -9.12 23.39 -4.39
C LEU A 194 -8.78 22.24 -3.46
N TRP A 195 -9.81 21.57 -2.96
CA TRP A 195 -9.69 20.42 -2.08
C TRP A 195 -10.41 19.22 -2.69
N TRP A 196 -9.75 18.08 -2.68
CA TRP A 196 -10.39 16.81 -2.99
C TRP A 196 -10.94 16.22 -1.72
N THR A 197 -12.21 15.85 -1.74
CA THR A 197 -12.93 15.36 -0.57
C THR A 197 -13.46 13.97 -0.81
N ALA A 198 -13.26 13.11 0.18
CA ALA A 198 -13.85 11.79 0.28
C ALA A 198 -14.77 11.75 1.50
N GLU A 199 -15.99 11.29 1.27
CA GLU A 199 -16.94 10.94 2.33
C GLU A 199 -17.04 9.42 2.42
N ILE A 200 -16.89 8.89 3.64
CA ILE A 200 -16.90 7.47 3.94
C ILE A 200 -18.00 7.21 4.96
N GLU A 201 -18.86 6.22 4.68
CA GLU A 201 -19.87 5.74 5.64
C GLU A 201 -19.26 4.63 6.51
N LEU A 202 -19.30 4.80 7.83
CA LEU A 202 -18.60 3.96 8.79
C LEU A 202 -19.37 2.68 9.12
N GLY A 203 -18.66 1.56 9.25
CA GLY A 203 -19.25 0.30 9.71
C GLY A 203 -20.15 -0.41 8.69
N ILE A 204 -20.15 0.04 7.44
CA ILE A 204 -20.81 -0.62 6.31
C ILE A 204 -19.74 -1.26 5.43
N PRO A 205 -19.66 -2.61 5.37
CA PRO A 205 -18.74 -3.27 4.46
C PRO A 205 -19.05 -2.90 3.01
N ASP A 206 -18.03 -2.62 2.20
CA ASP A 206 -18.16 -2.05 0.85
C ASP A 206 -18.95 -0.73 0.82
N SER A 207 -18.61 0.24 1.70
CA SER A 207 -19.29 1.53 1.72
C SER A 207 -19.18 2.24 0.37
N ASN A 208 -20.26 2.91 -0.07
CA ASN A 208 -20.24 3.75 -1.26
C ASN A 208 -19.52 5.05 -0.91
N ALA A 209 -18.20 5.01 -0.83
CA ALA A 209 -17.44 6.23 -0.61
C ALA A 209 -17.63 7.19 -1.79
N HIS A 210 -18.09 8.40 -1.49
CA HIS A 210 -18.33 9.42 -2.48
C HIS A 210 -17.12 10.35 -2.58
N GLN A 211 -16.66 10.58 -3.81
CA GLN A 211 -15.59 11.52 -4.09
C GLN A 211 -16.13 12.73 -4.82
N TYR A 212 -15.73 13.91 -4.38
CA TYR A 212 -16.13 15.16 -5.01
C TYR A 212 -15.05 16.24 -4.83
N VAL A 213 -15.09 17.22 -5.73
CA VAL A 213 -14.26 18.42 -5.64
C VAL A 213 -14.97 19.44 -4.76
N THR A 214 -14.24 20.00 -3.81
CA THR A 214 -14.72 21.07 -2.93
C THR A 214 -13.86 22.31 -3.04
N TYR A 215 -14.48 23.45 -2.80
CA TYR A 215 -13.83 24.76 -2.75
C TYR A 215 -13.80 25.23 -1.31
N LYS A 216 -12.64 25.71 -0.87
CA LYS A 216 -12.48 26.27 0.47
C LYS A 216 -12.65 27.78 0.49
N TYR A 217 -13.68 28.25 1.17
CA TYR A 217 -13.93 29.67 1.33
C TYR A 217 -12.99 30.31 2.36
N ALA A 218 -12.93 31.64 2.37
CA ALA A 218 -12.06 32.41 3.28
C ALA A 218 -12.41 32.21 4.77
N ASP A 219 -13.65 31.81 5.07
CA ASP A 219 -14.12 31.44 6.41
C ASP A 219 -13.72 30.00 6.82
N GLY A 220 -13.06 29.26 5.93
CA GLY A 220 -12.60 27.91 6.15
C GLY A 220 -13.62 26.81 5.83
N THR A 221 -14.82 27.17 5.38
CA THR A 221 -15.86 26.21 4.98
C THR A 221 -15.55 25.58 3.62
N LEU A 222 -15.97 24.33 3.43
CA LEU A 222 -15.84 23.59 2.17
C LEU A 222 -17.22 23.48 1.51
N HIS A 223 -17.29 23.78 0.22
CA HIS A 223 -18.50 23.71 -0.58
C HIS A 223 -18.30 22.89 -1.83
N THR A 224 -19.29 22.09 -2.21
CA THR A 224 -19.23 21.30 -3.44
C THR A 224 -19.46 22.18 -4.68
N GLU A 225 -19.02 21.71 -5.85
CA GLU A 225 -19.26 22.43 -7.10
C GLU A 225 -20.77 22.60 -7.39
N ASP A 226 -21.58 21.62 -7.01
CA ASP A 226 -23.02 21.64 -7.22
C ASP A 226 -23.71 22.67 -6.31
N GLU A 227 -23.31 22.78 -5.05
CA GLU A 227 -23.78 23.84 -4.13
C GLU A 227 -23.47 25.25 -4.66
N ILE A 228 -22.30 25.43 -5.26
CA ILE A 228 -21.92 26.73 -5.84
C ILE A 228 -22.76 27.05 -7.08
N LYS A 229 -23.03 26.05 -7.93
CA LYS A 229 -23.88 26.23 -9.11
C LYS A 229 -25.33 26.54 -8.73
N GLU A 230 -25.86 25.85 -7.72
CA GLU A 230 -27.22 26.07 -7.22
C GLU A 230 -27.36 27.47 -6.60
N ASN A 231 -26.41 27.88 -5.76
CA ASN A 231 -26.43 29.23 -5.16
C ASN A 231 -26.30 30.36 -6.19
N LYS A 232 -25.60 30.13 -7.31
CA LYS A 232 -25.52 31.08 -8.43
C LYS A 232 -26.76 31.11 -9.32
N ALA A 233 -27.56 30.05 -9.35
CA ALA A 233 -28.81 30.00 -10.10
C ALA A 233 -29.98 30.70 -9.37
N VAL A 234 -29.83 30.96 -8.08
CA VAL A 234 -30.84 31.61 -7.21
C VAL A 234 -30.62 33.13 -7.10
N GLN A 235 -29.50 33.66 -7.61
CA GLN A 235 -29.18 35.11 -7.67
C GLN A 235 -29.48 35.70 -9.04
#